data_AF-A0A7D5S1H2-F1
#
_entry.id   AF-A0A7D5S1H2-F1
#
_cell.length_a   1.000
_cell.length_b   1.000
_cell.length_c   1.000
_cell.angle_alpha   90.00
_cell.angle_beta   90.00
_cell.angle_gamma   90.00
#
_symmetry.space_group_name_H-M   'P 1'
#
loop_
_entity.id
_entity.type
_entity.pdbx_description
1 polymer ?
#
loop_
_entity_poly.entity_id
_entity_poly.type
_entity_poly.pdbx_seq_one_letter_code
_entity_poly.pdbx_strand_id
1 'polypeptide(L)'
;MTKPAKAQTTKNVKTTDATAVLINGLAQLIEGQKRFATEFGLSTARVFPGLDHLLQTEDLASSLQQWLLQGDVGIGQMQQLFACLAQHQLALMAALDGIALQTINTLAGQLHSNGPLKSRLSGLLKSGEQQSWQNLKANQQLRYQKLIVPGFVDTYIQVRETAVSAKTRTVSFEGKNCKEKTNV
;
A
#
# COMPACT_ATOMS: atom_id res chain seq x y z
N MET A 1 -41.81 -8.10 50.93
CA MET A 1 -41.26 -8.80 49.75
C MET A 1 -40.38 -7.84 48.98
N THR A 2 -39.08 -7.85 49.27
CA THR A 2 -38.06 -6.96 48.71
C THR A 2 -37.45 -7.61 47.47
N LYS A 3 -37.64 -7.01 46.30
CA LYS A 3 -36.95 -7.41 45.06
C LYS A 3 -35.55 -6.78 45.03
N PRO A 4 -34.46 -7.52 44.84
CA PRO A 4 -33.14 -6.92 44.68
C PRO A 4 -32.99 -6.30 43.29
N ALA A 5 -32.46 -5.07 43.25
CA ALA A 5 -32.07 -4.39 42.03
C ALA A 5 -30.88 -5.12 41.39
N LYS A 6 -31.02 -5.47 40.10
CA LYS A 6 -29.94 -6.04 39.31
C LYS A 6 -28.86 -4.98 39.11
N ALA A 7 -27.66 -5.25 39.63
CA ALA A 7 -26.45 -4.49 39.30
C ALA A 7 -26.20 -4.58 37.78
N GLN A 8 -26.41 -3.49 37.07
CA GLN A 8 -25.97 -3.34 35.69
C GLN A 8 -24.46 -3.13 35.72
N THR A 9 -23.73 -4.19 35.39
CA THR A 9 -22.29 -4.14 35.10
C THR A 9 -22.12 -3.32 33.82
N THR A 10 -21.72 -2.06 33.97
CA THR A 10 -21.33 -1.20 32.85
C THR A 10 -20.09 -1.81 32.21
N LYS A 11 -20.29 -2.47 31.06
CA LYS A 11 -19.19 -2.86 30.17
C LYS A 11 -18.43 -1.59 29.79
N ASN A 12 -17.21 -1.47 30.29
CA ASN A 12 -16.27 -0.41 29.96
C ASN A 12 -15.85 -0.58 28.49
N VAL A 13 -16.62 0.02 27.57
CA VAL A 13 -16.23 0.14 26.17
C VAL A 13 -15.12 1.17 26.13
N LYS A 14 -13.88 0.72 25.94
CA LYS A 14 -12.75 1.59 25.62
C LYS A 14 -13.09 2.33 24.32
N THR A 15 -13.63 3.53 24.42
CA THR A 15 -13.78 4.45 23.30
C THR A 15 -12.38 4.94 22.92
N THR A 16 -11.74 4.22 22.00
CA THR A 16 -10.56 4.72 21.31
C THR A 16 -10.95 6.01 20.60
N ASP A 17 -10.28 7.11 20.93
CA ASP A 17 -10.48 8.40 20.26
C ASP A 17 -10.23 8.21 18.76
N ALA A 18 -11.24 8.46 17.93
CA ALA A 18 -11.16 8.32 16.48
C ALA A 18 -10.00 9.14 15.88
N THR A 19 -9.69 10.27 16.52
CA THR A 19 -8.58 11.16 16.17
C THR A 19 -7.24 10.46 16.33
N ALA A 20 -7.05 9.74 17.45
CA ALA A 20 -5.83 8.98 17.71
C ALA A 20 -5.64 7.83 16.72
N VAL A 21 -6.73 7.17 16.30
CA VAL A 21 -6.68 6.13 15.26
C VAL A 21 -6.25 6.72 13.92
N LEU A 22 -6.80 7.88 13.53
CA LEU A 22 -6.45 8.57 12.30
C LEU A 22 -4.97 9.01 12.29
N ILE A 23 -4.51 9.65 13.37
CA ILE A 23 -3.11 10.09 13.52
C ILE A 23 -2.15 8.90 13.37
N ASN A 24 -2.42 7.81 14.08
CA ASN A 24 -1.59 6.62 14.00
C ASN A 24 -1.58 6.01 12.59
N GLY A 25 -2.73 5.99 11.90
CA GLY A 25 -2.81 5.53 10.52
C GLY A 25 -1.99 6.41 9.56
N LEU A 26 -2.06 7.73 9.71
CA LEU A 26 -1.27 8.68 8.92
C LEU A 26 0.23 8.53 9.20
N ALA A 27 0.64 8.41 10.47
CA ALA A 27 2.04 8.20 10.84
C ALA A 27 2.59 6.91 10.22
N GLN A 28 1.84 5.81 10.26
CA GLN A 28 2.24 4.55 9.62
C GLN A 28 2.34 4.67 8.10
N LEU A 29 1.42 5.41 7.46
CA LEU A 29 1.45 5.64 6.02
C LEU A 29 2.69 6.44 5.60
N ILE A 30 3.02 7.50 6.35
CA ILE A 30 4.21 8.33 6.11
C ILE A 30 5.47 7.50 6.29
N GLU A 31 5.56 6.71 7.35
CA GLU A 31 6.72 5.86 7.61
C GLU A 31 6.90 4.79 6.52
N GLY A 32 5.80 4.23 6.01
CA GLY A 32 5.82 3.35 4.84
C GLY A 32 6.40 4.03 3.59
N GLN A 33 6.04 5.29 3.34
CA GLN A 33 6.56 6.05 2.21
C GLN A 33 8.02 6.49 2.41
N LYS A 34 8.45 6.79 3.64
CA LYS A 34 9.87 7.02 3.96
C LYS A 34 10.69 5.77 3.68
N ARG A 35 10.20 4.60 4.11
CA ARG A 35 10.85 3.32 3.82
C ARG A 35 10.91 3.05 2.32
N PHE A 36 9.82 3.29 1.59
CA PHE A 36 9.81 3.21 0.13
C PHE A 36 10.88 4.12 -0.50
N ALA A 37 11.01 5.37 -0.04
CA ALA A 37 12.04 6.27 -0.55
C ALA A 37 13.45 5.66 -0.38
N THR A 38 13.76 5.15 0.81
CA THR A 38 15.04 4.50 1.12
C THR A 38 15.28 3.25 0.28
N GLU A 39 14.30 2.35 0.18
CA GLU A 39 14.42 1.09 -0.56
C GLU A 39 14.66 1.30 -2.06
N PHE A 40 14.09 2.37 -2.63
CA PHE A 40 14.23 2.70 -4.04
C PHE A 40 15.34 3.72 -4.32
N GLY A 41 16.15 4.09 -3.32
CA GLY A 41 17.25 5.05 -3.47
C GLY A 41 16.79 6.46 -3.83
N LEU A 42 15.55 6.82 -3.49
CA LEU A 42 14.97 8.13 -3.71
C LEU A 42 15.23 9.04 -2.50
N SER A 43 15.55 10.30 -2.76
CA SER A 43 15.60 11.30 -1.69
C SER A 43 14.19 11.52 -1.13
N THR A 44 14.05 11.54 0.19
CA THR A 44 12.77 11.80 0.87
C THR A 44 12.14 13.14 0.47
N ALA A 45 12.94 14.17 0.18
CA ALA A 45 12.46 15.47 -0.34
C ALA A 45 11.74 15.37 -1.70
N ARG A 46 12.04 14.34 -2.52
CA ARG A 46 11.30 14.07 -3.78
C ARG A 46 9.96 13.38 -3.52
N VAL A 47 9.86 12.63 -2.43
CA VAL A 47 8.63 11.95 -2.01
C VAL A 47 7.72 12.90 -1.23
N PHE A 48 8.31 13.82 -0.47
CA PHE A 48 7.63 14.77 0.42
C PHE A 48 8.04 16.23 0.15
N PRO A 49 7.75 16.78 -1.05
CA PRO A 49 8.15 18.14 -1.40
C PRO A 49 7.54 19.18 -0.45
N GLY A 50 8.41 19.98 0.18
CA GLY A 50 8.00 21.06 1.08
C GLY A 50 7.55 20.59 2.47
N LEU A 51 7.72 19.31 2.79
CA LEU A 51 7.41 18.73 4.10
C LEU A 51 8.67 18.19 4.79
N ASP A 52 9.83 18.73 4.48
CA ASP A 52 11.13 18.27 4.99
C ASP A 52 11.22 18.29 6.53
N HIS A 53 10.52 19.24 7.16
CA HIS A 53 10.42 19.34 8.62
C HIS A 53 9.72 18.13 9.26
N LEU A 54 8.75 17.52 8.58
CA LEU A 54 8.04 16.33 9.06
C LEU A 54 8.93 15.07 8.99
N LEU A 55 9.97 15.10 8.17
CA LEU A 55 10.93 14.00 8.02
C LEU A 55 12.01 14.00 9.11
N GLN A 56 12.20 15.13 9.79
CA GLN A 56 13.21 15.29 10.84
C GLN A 56 12.68 14.88 12.22
N THR A 57 11.38 14.67 12.38
CA THR A 57 10.81 14.29 13.68
C THR A 57 10.91 12.79 13.91
N GLU A 58 11.45 12.39 15.07
CA GLU A 58 11.45 10.99 15.51
C GLU A 58 10.03 10.49 15.85
N ASP A 59 9.13 11.40 16.26
CA ASP A 59 7.74 11.09 16.58
C ASP A 59 6.74 11.82 15.66
N LEU A 60 6.38 11.11 14.58
CA LEU A 60 5.37 11.56 13.61
C LEU A 60 3.98 11.71 14.23
N ALA A 61 3.59 10.83 15.16
CA ALA A 61 2.26 10.85 15.76
C ALA A 61 2.07 12.11 16.61
N SER A 62 3.06 12.43 17.44
CA SER A 62 3.06 13.67 18.24
C SER A 62 3.06 14.92 17.37
N SER A 63 3.83 14.93 16.27
CA SER A 63 3.86 16.07 15.33
C SER A 63 2.50 16.31 14.68
N LEU A 64 1.84 15.25 14.19
CA LEU A 64 0.52 15.31 13.59
C LEU A 64 -0.55 15.75 14.60
N GLN A 65 -0.45 15.29 15.85
CA GLN A 65 -1.34 15.74 16.92
C GLN A 65 -1.15 17.23 17.19
N GLN A 66 0.09 17.71 17.23
CA GLN A 66 0.39 19.13 17.42
C GLN A 66 -0.18 19.99 16.29
N TRP A 67 -0.12 19.54 15.04
CA TRP A 67 -0.75 20.25 13.92
C TRP A 67 -2.26 20.37 14.10
N LEU A 68 -2.96 19.35 14.58
CA LEU A 68 -4.40 19.46 14.85
C LEU A 68 -4.73 20.51 15.93
N LEU A 69 -3.79 20.81 16.83
CA LEU A 69 -3.97 21.79 17.90
C LEU A 69 -3.57 23.22 17.49
N GLN A 70 -2.94 23.42 16.34
CA GLN A 70 -2.37 24.70 15.88
C GLN A 70 -3.32 25.58 15.06
N GLY A 71 -4.61 25.23 14.98
CA GLY A 71 -5.61 26.01 14.24
C GLY A 71 -5.25 26.13 12.74
N ASP A 72 -5.35 27.34 12.18
CA ASP A 72 -5.19 27.58 10.74
C ASP A 72 -3.82 27.14 10.19
N VAL A 73 -2.74 27.32 10.96
CA VAL A 73 -1.39 26.90 10.55
C VAL A 73 -1.32 25.38 10.39
N GLY A 74 -1.87 24.66 11.37
CA GLY A 74 -1.89 23.20 11.37
C GLY A 74 -2.83 22.62 10.30
N ILE A 75 -3.94 23.29 10.01
CA ILE A 75 -4.81 22.95 8.88
C ILE A 75 -4.04 23.04 7.56
N GLY A 76 -3.26 24.12 7.35
CA GLY A 76 -2.43 24.28 6.16
C GLY A 76 -1.41 23.14 6.01
N GLN A 77 -0.74 22.76 7.09
CA GLN A 77 0.21 21.64 7.10
C GLN A 77 -0.46 20.30 6.78
N MET A 78 -1.64 20.04 7.35
CA MET A 78 -2.43 18.84 7.05
C MET A 78 -2.88 18.80 5.59
N GLN A 79 -3.34 19.92 5.03
CA GLN A 79 -3.72 20.01 3.62
C GLN A 79 -2.54 19.72 2.69
N GLN A 80 -1.36 20.29 2.99
CA GLN A 80 -0.15 20.03 2.24
C GLN A 80 0.25 18.56 2.32
N LEU A 81 0.17 17.94 3.50
CA LEU A 81 0.40 16.50 3.68
C LEU A 81 -0.56 15.68 2.82
N PHE A 82 -1.87 15.92 2.87
CA PHE A 82 -2.83 15.18 2.06
C PHE A 82 -2.59 15.36 0.56
N ALA A 83 -2.27 16.57 0.11
CA ALA A 83 -1.93 16.84 -1.28
C ALA A 83 -0.68 16.05 -1.71
N CYS A 84 0.35 16.01 -0.86
CA CYS A 84 1.55 15.24 -1.08
C CYS A 84 1.28 13.73 -1.17
N LEU A 85 0.49 13.19 -0.24
CA LEU A 85 0.09 11.78 -0.25
C LEU A 85 -0.69 11.42 -1.53
N ALA A 86 -1.60 12.29 -1.95
CA ALA A 86 -2.37 12.11 -3.18
C ALA A 86 -1.47 12.13 -4.43
N GLN A 87 -0.55 13.08 -4.52
CA GLN A 87 0.42 13.15 -5.60
C GLN A 87 1.34 11.93 -5.65
N HIS A 88 1.77 11.43 -4.49
CA HIS A 88 2.56 10.21 -4.42
C HIS A 88 1.80 8.99 -4.95
N GLN A 89 0.51 8.84 -4.59
CA GLN A 89 -0.33 7.77 -5.14
C GLN A 89 -0.49 7.86 -6.66
N LEU A 90 -0.67 9.07 -7.20
CA LEU A 90 -0.71 9.29 -8.65
C LEU A 90 0.62 8.92 -9.32
N ALA A 91 1.75 9.29 -8.71
CA ALA A 91 3.08 8.94 -9.21
C ALA A 91 3.30 7.42 -9.22
N LEU A 92 2.88 6.70 -8.18
CA LEU A 92 2.94 5.24 -8.14
C LEU A 92 2.11 4.59 -9.25
N MET A 93 0.90 5.09 -9.50
CA MET A 93 0.05 4.60 -10.59
C MET A 93 0.67 4.88 -11.98
N ALA A 94 1.26 6.06 -12.16
CA ALA A 94 1.99 6.38 -13.38
C ALA A 94 3.23 5.49 -13.57
N ALA A 95 3.93 5.16 -12.48
CA ALA A 95 5.08 4.25 -12.51
C ALA A 95 4.67 2.83 -12.93
N LEU A 96 3.52 2.32 -12.46
CA LEU A 96 2.99 1.03 -12.93
C LEU A 96 2.70 1.04 -14.43
N ASP A 97 2.19 2.14 -14.97
CA ASP A 97 2.01 2.27 -16.43
C ASP A 97 3.33 2.30 -17.18
N GLY A 98 4.35 3.00 -16.64
CA GLY A 98 5.70 2.98 -17.17
C GLY A 98 6.28 1.55 -17.25
N ILE A 99 6.13 0.76 -16.18
CA ILE A 99 6.56 -0.64 -16.14
C ILE A 99 5.79 -1.48 -17.16
N ALA A 100 4.47 -1.33 -17.24
CA ALA A 100 3.65 -2.04 -18.22
C ALA A 100 4.07 -1.71 -19.65
N LEU A 101 4.30 -0.43 -19.96
CA LEU A 101 4.76 0.04 -21.26
C LEU A 101 6.15 -0.49 -21.60
N GLN A 102 7.09 -0.47 -20.67
CA GLN A 102 8.43 -1.03 -20.85
C GLN A 102 8.38 -2.55 -21.11
N THR A 103 7.51 -3.26 -20.40
CA THR A 103 7.27 -4.70 -20.58
C THR A 103 6.70 -4.99 -21.98
N ILE A 104 5.68 -4.24 -22.41
CA ILE A 104 5.12 -4.31 -23.77
C ILE A 104 6.22 -4.08 -24.81
N ASN A 105 7.03 -3.04 -24.65
CA ASN A 105 8.11 -2.71 -25.60
C ASN A 105 9.16 -3.83 -25.70
N THR A 106 9.53 -4.43 -24.55
CA THR A 106 10.51 -5.51 -24.50
C THR A 106 9.98 -6.77 -25.16
N LEU A 107 8.75 -7.18 -24.84
CA LEU A 107 8.11 -8.36 -25.42
C LEU A 107 7.84 -8.19 -26.92
N ALA A 108 7.36 -7.02 -27.34
CA ALA A 108 7.19 -6.70 -28.76
C ALA A 108 8.53 -6.76 -29.50
N GLY A 109 9.60 -6.19 -28.94
CA GLY A 109 10.95 -6.24 -29.51
C GLY A 109 11.47 -7.68 -29.67
N GLN A 110 11.26 -8.54 -28.68
CA GLN A 110 11.62 -9.95 -28.74
C GLN A 110 10.83 -10.72 -29.80
N LEU A 111 9.54 -10.43 -29.96
CA LEU A 111 8.68 -11.00 -31.00
C LEU A 111 9.08 -10.57 -32.42
N HIS A 112 9.60 -9.36 -32.56
CA HIS A 112 10.11 -8.85 -33.85
C HIS A 112 11.51 -9.37 -34.20
N SER A 113 12.29 -9.80 -33.20
CA SER A 113 13.60 -10.42 -33.43
C SER A 113 13.46 -11.76 -34.16
N ASN A 114 14.25 -11.99 -35.22
CA ASN A 114 14.19 -13.18 -36.09
C ASN A 114 14.83 -14.42 -35.43
N GLY A 115 14.40 -14.76 -34.22
CA GLY A 115 14.84 -15.95 -33.50
C GLY A 115 13.92 -17.16 -33.70
N PRO A 116 14.37 -18.38 -33.33
CA PRO A 116 13.57 -19.61 -33.41
C PRO A 116 12.31 -19.62 -32.53
N LEU A 117 12.15 -18.63 -31.63
CA LEU A 117 10.91 -18.40 -30.89
C LEU A 117 9.78 -17.83 -31.76
N LYS A 118 10.10 -17.06 -32.80
CA LYS A 118 9.11 -16.41 -33.67
C LYS A 118 8.28 -17.44 -34.44
N SER A 119 8.92 -18.50 -34.95
CA SER A 119 8.22 -19.59 -35.65
C SER A 119 7.39 -20.48 -34.73
N ARG A 120 7.76 -20.58 -33.44
CA ARG A 120 7.00 -21.33 -32.43
C ARG A 120 5.78 -20.58 -31.92
N LEU A 121 5.86 -19.25 -31.83
CA LEU A 121 4.77 -18.40 -31.33
C LEU A 121 3.90 -17.80 -32.45
N SER A 122 4.35 -17.78 -33.71
CA SER A 122 3.58 -17.25 -34.85
C SER A 122 2.27 -18.02 -35.12
N GLY A 123 2.15 -19.26 -34.65
CA GLY A 123 0.91 -20.04 -34.72
C GLY A 123 -0.17 -19.58 -33.74
N LEU A 124 0.23 -18.99 -32.61
CA LEU A 124 -0.65 -18.41 -31.58
C LEU A 124 -0.99 -16.94 -31.90
N LEU A 125 -0.02 -16.21 -32.46
CA LEU A 125 -0.11 -14.77 -32.75
C LEU A 125 -0.67 -14.45 -34.15
N LYS A 126 -1.78 -15.08 -34.55
CA LYS A 126 -2.44 -14.73 -35.82
C LYS A 126 -3.12 -13.36 -35.70
N SER A 127 -2.56 -12.37 -36.42
CA SER A 127 -3.10 -11.09 -36.94
C SER A 127 -3.95 -10.15 -36.05
N GLY A 128 -4.71 -10.62 -35.06
CA GLY A 128 -5.47 -9.79 -34.12
C GLY A 128 -4.66 -9.31 -32.91
N GLU A 129 -3.71 -10.13 -32.43
CA GLU A 129 -2.88 -9.78 -31.27
C GLU A 129 -1.86 -8.67 -31.57
N GLN A 130 -1.34 -8.58 -32.80
CA GLN A 130 -0.36 -7.55 -33.16
C GLN A 130 -0.98 -6.14 -33.16
N GLN A 131 -2.22 -6.00 -33.62
CA GLN A 131 -3.00 -4.76 -33.46
C GLN A 131 -3.32 -4.49 -31.99
N SER A 132 -3.57 -5.54 -31.19
CA SER A 132 -3.80 -5.41 -29.74
C SER A 132 -2.59 -4.81 -29.01
N TRP A 133 -1.37 -5.27 -29.29
CA TRP A 133 -0.14 -4.75 -28.65
C TRP A 133 0.16 -3.30 -29.03
N GLN A 134 -0.03 -2.92 -30.30
CA GLN A 134 0.13 -1.53 -30.74
C GLN A 134 -0.92 -0.62 -30.10
N ASN A 135 -2.17 -1.07 -29.99
CA ASN A 135 -3.23 -0.33 -29.31
C ASN A 135 -2.93 -0.15 -27.82
N LEU A 136 -2.42 -1.18 -27.14
CA LEU A 136 -1.95 -1.06 -25.76
C LEU A 136 -0.77 -0.08 -25.69
N LYS A 137 0.22 -0.15 -26.58
CA LYS A 137 1.35 0.80 -26.57
C LYS A 137 0.91 2.27 -26.77
N ALA A 138 -0.06 2.52 -27.65
CA ALA A 138 -0.51 3.87 -27.98
C ALA A 138 -1.53 4.45 -26.99
N ASN A 139 -2.31 3.60 -26.31
CA ASN A 139 -3.43 4.05 -25.48
C ASN A 139 -3.22 3.72 -24.00
N GLN A 140 -2.85 4.75 -23.22
CA GLN A 140 -2.64 4.64 -21.78
C GLN A 140 -3.89 4.18 -21.04
N GLN A 141 -5.07 4.70 -21.38
CA GLN A 141 -6.33 4.29 -20.75
C GLN A 141 -6.60 2.81 -20.98
N LEU A 142 -6.36 2.32 -22.20
CA LEU A 142 -6.53 0.91 -22.53
C LEU A 142 -5.54 0.02 -21.76
N ARG A 143 -4.25 0.40 -21.64
CA ARG A 143 -3.29 -0.34 -20.79
C ARG A 143 -3.74 -0.38 -19.35
N TYR A 144 -4.17 0.76 -18.83
CA TYR A 144 -4.59 0.87 -17.46
C TYR A 144 -5.74 -0.10 -17.17
N GLN A 145 -6.76 -0.10 -18.01
CA GLN A 145 -7.94 -0.96 -17.83
C GLN A 145 -7.66 -2.45 -18.10
N LYS A 146 -6.81 -2.78 -19.07
CA LYS A 146 -6.63 -4.17 -19.53
C LYS A 146 -5.46 -4.90 -18.90
N LEU A 147 -4.46 -4.17 -18.38
CA LEU A 147 -3.24 -4.77 -17.84
C LEU A 147 -3.00 -4.36 -16.40
N ILE A 148 -2.98 -3.06 -16.13
CA ILE A 148 -2.53 -2.53 -14.84
C ILE A 148 -3.54 -2.86 -13.75
N VAL A 149 -4.81 -2.49 -13.92
CA VAL A 149 -5.85 -2.71 -12.90
C VAL A 149 -6.03 -4.20 -12.58
N PRO A 150 -6.23 -5.10 -13.57
CA PRO A 150 -6.39 -6.52 -13.26
C PRO A 150 -5.15 -7.11 -12.56
N GLY A 151 -3.95 -6.87 -13.11
CA GLY A 151 -2.72 -7.41 -12.54
C GLY A 151 -2.43 -6.87 -11.13
N PHE A 152 -2.69 -5.59 -10.90
CA PHE A 152 -2.57 -4.97 -9.58
C PHE A 152 -3.57 -5.56 -8.58
N VAL A 153 -4.85 -5.65 -8.93
CA VAL A 153 -5.90 -6.15 -8.03
C VAL A 153 -5.66 -7.60 -7.67
N ASP A 154 -5.37 -8.46 -8.65
CA ASP A 154 -5.12 -9.89 -8.42
C ASP A 154 -3.93 -10.10 -7.48
N THR A 155 -2.82 -9.41 -7.76
CA THR A 155 -1.60 -9.49 -6.93
C THR A 155 -1.84 -8.91 -5.53
N TYR A 156 -2.56 -7.80 -5.42
CA TYR A 156 -2.88 -7.16 -4.15
C TYR A 156 -3.69 -8.10 -3.24
N ILE A 157 -4.75 -8.71 -3.78
CA ILE A 157 -5.59 -9.67 -3.06
C ILE A 157 -4.71 -10.83 -2.57
N GLN A 158 -3.94 -11.44 -3.48
CA GLN A 158 -3.08 -12.57 -3.16
C GLN A 158 -2.10 -12.24 -2.02
N VAL A 159 -1.38 -11.11 -2.11
CA VAL A 159 -0.41 -10.70 -1.09
C VAL A 159 -1.09 -10.42 0.26
N ARG A 160 -2.24 -9.74 0.24
CA ARG A 160 -2.97 -9.41 1.48
C ARG A 160 -3.50 -10.64 2.19
N GLU A 161 -4.10 -11.57 1.46
CA GLU A 161 -4.61 -12.82 2.02
C GLU A 161 -3.48 -13.69 2.56
N THR A 162 -2.32 -13.71 1.90
CA THR A 162 -1.13 -14.44 2.37
C THR A 162 -0.58 -13.83 3.67
N ALA A 163 -0.52 -12.49 3.77
CA ALA A 163 -0.07 -11.80 4.97
C ALA A 163 -1.02 -11.99 6.18
N VAL A 164 -2.34 -11.97 5.93
CA VAL A 164 -3.34 -12.28 6.96
C VAL A 164 -3.21 -13.73 7.43
N SER A 165 -3.04 -14.67 6.50
CA SER A 165 -2.86 -16.10 6.82
C SER A 165 -1.57 -16.38 7.59
N ALA A 166 -0.48 -15.68 7.26
CA ALA A 166 0.80 -15.79 7.97
C ALA A 166 0.71 -15.29 9.42
N LYS A 167 -0.01 -14.17 9.65
CA LYS A 167 -0.21 -13.59 10.99
C LYS A 167 -1.07 -14.49 11.90
N THR A 168 -2.02 -15.23 11.33
CA THR A 168 -2.86 -16.19 12.09
C THR A 168 -2.07 -17.44 12.52
N ARG A 169 -1.10 -17.90 11.72
CA ARG A 169 -0.25 -19.06 12.07
C ARG A 169 0.71 -18.77 13.21
N THR A 170 1.25 -17.56 13.31
CA THR A 170 2.15 -17.19 14.41
C THR A 170 1.44 -17.11 15.76
N VAL A 171 0.17 -16.70 15.79
CA VAL A 171 -0.61 -16.63 17.04
C VAL A 171 -1.02 -18.03 17.56
N SER A 172 -1.12 -19.04 16.69
CA SER A 172 -1.45 -20.42 17.11
C SER A 172 -0.27 -21.21 17.70
N PHE A 173 0.97 -20.72 17.61
CA PHE A 173 2.16 -21.43 18.11
C PHE A 173 2.63 -21.02 19.51
N GLU A 174 2.16 -19.90 20.07
CA GLU A 174 2.52 -19.44 21.43
C GLU A 174 1.63 -20.00 22.56
N GLY A 175 0.70 -20.92 22.25
CA GLY A 175 -0.27 -21.45 23.22
C GLY A 175 0.09 -22.76 23.93
N LYS A 176 1.29 -23.34 23.73
CA LYS A 176 1.64 -24.65 24.32
C LYS A 176 3.08 -24.70 24.83
N ASN A 177 3.36 -24.06 25.96
CA ASN A 177 4.34 -24.59 26.91
C ASN A 177 4.24 -23.88 28.26
N CYS A 178 3.74 -24.60 29.26
CA CYS A 178 4.15 -24.53 30.67
C CYS A 178 3.27 -25.50 31.49
N LYS A 179 3.69 -26.75 31.58
CA LYS A 179 3.45 -27.57 32.78
C LYS A 179 4.81 -27.98 33.32
N GLU A 180 5.38 -27.06 34.09
CA GLU A 180 6.46 -27.32 35.02
C GLU A 180 5.95 -28.34 36.05
N LYS A 181 6.44 -29.58 35.96
CA LYS A 181 6.27 -30.57 37.01
C LYS A 181 7.43 -30.41 37.97
N THR A 182 7.20 -29.69 39.06
CA THR A 182 7.99 -29.78 40.28
C THR A 182 7.23 -30.71 41.21
N ASN A 183 7.78 -31.89 41.49
CA ASN A 183 7.44 -32.63 42.70
C ASN A 183 8.74 -33.24 43.24
N VAL A 184 8.97 -32.91 44.50
CA VAL A 184 9.92 -33.54 45.44
C VAL A 184 9.50 -34.98 45.68
#